data_AF-A0A831KJT0-F1
#
_entry.id   AF-A0A831KJT0-F1
#
_cell.length_a   1.000
_cell.length_b   1.000
_cell.length_c   1.000
_cell.angle_alpha   90.00
_cell.angle_beta   90.00
_cell.angle_gamma   90.00
#
_symmetry.space_group_name_H-M   'P 1'
#
loop_
_entity.id
_entity.type
_entity.pdbx_description
1 polymer ?
#
loop_
_entity_poly.entity_id
_entity_poly.type
_entity_poly.pdbx_seq_one_letter_code
_entity_poly.pdbx_strand_id
1 'polypeptide(L)'
;MGPCTSISVPQKTQFIFKLPQLNFLFLPTHCHCPITRYPTTPTFHYSITQTPCALTFSYPLYRILIMEANKPDFQLLNHTADLGMIVRGKDLQDLFVSGAKALVQLMVKPEKPTPMQEVPISVDGQDLTDVFIRWLGEILYLFEGDGLIFHDIMQFKLTDSTWLEAVVFAAPFNPNNDEIIHEIKAVTYHQAYINCTQVGWEARVIFDI
;
A
#
# COMPACT_ATOMS: atom_id res chain seq x y z
N MET A 1 40.96 -30.14 -36.91
CA MET A 1 39.55 -30.12 -36.45
C MET A 1 39.57 -30.35 -34.95
N GLY A 2 39.29 -29.43 -34.02
CA GLY A 2 39.22 -27.96 -33.98
C GLY A 2 39.64 -27.55 -32.54
N PRO A 3 39.99 -26.28 -32.24
CA PRO A 3 40.58 -25.92 -30.96
C PRO A 3 39.61 -25.29 -29.94
N CYS A 4 40.05 -25.36 -28.68
CA CYS A 4 39.69 -24.67 -27.43
C CYS A 4 38.66 -23.52 -27.45
N THR A 5 37.78 -23.46 -26.43
CA THR A 5 37.69 -22.25 -25.57
C THR A 5 36.91 -22.49 -24.27
N SER A 6 37.46 -21.96 -23.19
CA SER A 6 36.93 -21.83 -21.84
C SER A 6 35.77 -20.82 -21.77
N ILE A 7 34.71 -21.14 -21.02
CA ILE A 7 33.59 -20.24 -20.78
C ILE A 7 33.84 -19.46 -19.47
N SER A 8 33.99 -18.15 -19.63
CA SER A 8 34.15 -17.14 -18.59
C SER A 8 32.79 -16.69 -18.04
N VAL A 9 32.73 -16.50 -16.71
CA VAL A 9 31.65 -15.85 -15.96
C VAL A 9 31.54 -14.37 -16.34
N PRO A 10 30.37 -13.82 -16.68
CA PRO A 10 30.23 -12.39 -16.88
C PRO A 10 30.03 -11.65 -15.55
N GLN A 11 30.89 -10.66 -15.32
CA GLN A 11 30.79 -9.67 -14.25
C GLN A 11 29.78 -8.57 -14.62
N LYS A 12 29.00 -8.19 -13.60
CA LYS A 12 28.47 -6.85 -13.26
C LYS A 12 28.71 -5.74 -14.31
N THR A 13 27.65 -5.32 -14.99
CA THR A 13 27.63 -4.05 -15.75
C THR A 13 26.43 -3.21 -15.35
N GLN A 14 26.74 -1.99 -14.91
CA GLN A 14 25.84 -0.92 -14.51
C GLN A 14 24.92 -0.53 -15.67
N PHE A 15 23.60 -0.46 -15.41
CA PHE A 15 22.69 0.28 -16.27
C PHE A 15 22.40 1.65 -15.66
N ILE A 16 22.89 2.64 -16.38
CA ILE A 16 22.72 4.08 -16.15
C ILE A 16 21.27 4.43 -16.51
N PHE A 17 20.46 4.80 -15.53
CA PHE A 17 19.17 5.44 -15.78
C PHE A 17 19.39 6.91 -16.15
N LYS A 18 19.00 7.24 -17.38
CA LYS A 18 19.00 8.60 -17.95
C LYS A 18 17.73 9.30 -17.43
N LEU A 19 17.88 10.19 -16.45
CA LEU A 19 16.80 11.08 -15.99
C LEU A 19 16.61 12.23 -17.02
N PRO A 20 15.37 12.62 -17.36
CA PRO A 20 15.13 13.82 -18.15
C PRO A 20 15.32 15.06 -17.28
N GLN A 21 15.96 16.05 -17.89
CA GLN A 21 16.32 17.35 -17.33
C GLN A 21 15.07 18.14 -16.92
N LEU A 22 14.92 18.48 -15.63
CA LEU A 22 14.16 19.65 -15.22
C LEU A 22 15.15 20.74 -14.80
N ASN A 23 15.21 21.79 -15.61
CA ASN A 23 15.91 23.03 -15.29
C ASN A 23 15.26 23.70 -14.08
N PHE A 24 15.92 23.67 -12.93
CA PHE A 24 15.70 24.67 -11.88
C PHE A 24 16.88 25.64 -11.89
N LEU A 25 16.58 26.89 -12.28
CA LEU A 25 17.44 28.05 -12.13
C LEU A 25 17.73 28.27 -10.63
N PHE A 26 18.92 27.89 -10.18
CA PHE A 26 19.48 28.33 -8.91
C PHE A 26 20.36 29.57 -9.16
N LEU A 27 20.00 30.70 -8.55
CA LEU A 27 20.91 31.82 -8.31
C LEU A 27 21.69 31.56 -7.02
N PRO A 28 23.02 31.79 -6.98
CA PRO A 28 23.84 31.49 -5.81
C PRO A 28 23.86 32.68 -4.84
N THR A 29 23.82 32.42 -3.53
CA THR A 29 24.41 33.34 -2.56
C THR A 29 25.41 32.59 -1.69
N HIS A 30 26.59 33.18 -1.60
CA HIS A 30 27.84 32.66 -1.10
C HIS A 30 27.82 32.20 0.37
N CYS A 31 28.45 31.05 0.64
CA CYS A 31 28.99 30.74 1.96
C CYS A 31 30.52 30.96 1.93
N HIS A 32 30.99 31.96 2.66
CA HIS A 32 32.41 32.12 3.00
C HIS A 32 32.73 31.23 4.19
N CYS A 33 33.75 30.39 4.03
CA CYS A 33 34.40 29.65 5.10
C CYS A 33 35.66 30.43 5.54
N PRO A 34 36.02 30.37 6.82
CA PRO A 34 37.45 30.20 7.12
C PRO A 34 37.71 29.03 8.08
N ILE A 35 38.80 28.34 7.75
CA ILE A 35 39.40 27.19 8.41
C ILE A 35 40.10 27.65 9.71
N THR A 36 40.11 26.83 10.79
CA THR A 36 41.37 26.27 11.37
C THR A 36 41.21 25.46 12.68
N ARG A 37 41.88 24.30 12.67
CA ARG A 37 42.63 23.59 13.74
C ARG A 37 41.88 22.82 14.87
N TYR A 38 42.08 21.49 14.80
CA TYR A 38 42.13 20.50 15.91
C TYR A 38 43.19 20.87 16.98
N PRO A 39 43.17 20.37 18.25
CA PRO A 39 43.18 18.92 18.57
C PRO A 39 42.60 18.43 19.93
N THR A 40 42.66 17.10 20.13
CA THR A 40 42.67 16.27 21.37
C THR A 40 41.37 15.68 21.95
N THR A 41 41.54 14.43 22.40
CA THR A 41 40.62 13.34 22.86
C THR A 41 40.16 13.48 24.34
N PRO A 42 39.52 12.47 24.97
CA PRO A 42 38.11 12.10 24.90
C PRO A 42 37.44 12.21 26.29
N THR A 43 36.22 12.74 26.39
CA THR A 43 35.43 12.62 27.64
C THR A 43 33.97 12.37 27.32
N PHE A 44 33.52 11.19 27.72
CA PHE A 44 32.13 10.77 27.76
C PHE A 44 31.36 11.69 28.72
N HIS A 45 30.47 12.51 28.18
CA HIS A 45 29.37 13.12 28.92
C HIS A 45 28.12 13.00 28.06
N TYR A 46 27.20 12.13 28.49
CA TYR A 46 25.84 12.07 27.93
C TYR A 46 25.10 13.32 28.42
N SER A 47 24.89 14.26 27.51
CA SER A 47 23.94 15.36 27.67
C SER A 47 22.82 15.18 26.65
N ILE A 48 21.65 14.82 27.16
CA ILE A 48 20.38 14.78 26.43
C ILE A 48 20.03 16.21 26.05
N THR A 49 20.08 16.54 24.77
CA THR A 49 19.38 17.71 24.23
C THR A 49 18.61 17.28 22.99
N GLN A 50 17.29 17.36 23.14
CA GLN A 50 16.27 17.20 22.12
C GLN A 50 16.54 18.12 20.93
N THR A 51 16.40 17.57 19.72
CA THR A 51 15.78 18.25 18.57
C THR A 51 15.44 17.19 17.52
N PRO A 52 14.17 16.75 17.39
CA PRO A 52 13.74 16.07 16.18
C PRO A 52 13.58 17.13 15.08
N CYS A 53 14.28 16.90 13.97
CA CYS A 53 14.14 17.68 12.75
C CYS A 53 12.72 17.47 12.21
N ALA A 54 11.83 18.44 12.47
CA ALA A 54 10.49 18.47 11.90
C ALA A 54 10.59 18.79 10.40
N LEU A 55 10.64 17.74 9.58
CA LEU A 55 10.28 17.86 8.17
C LEU A 55 8.75 17.86 8.09
N THR A 56 8.17 19.05 8.29
CA THR A 56 6.76 19.31 8.01
C THR A 56 6.57 19.27 6.50
N PHE A 57 6.32 18.09 5.95
CA PHE A 57 5.80 17.97 4.60
C PHE A 57 4.36 18.51 4.60
N SER A 58 4.23 19.75 4.17
CA SER A 58 2.94 20.38 3.90
C SER A 58 2.33 19.71 2.67
N TYR A 59 1.34 18.83 2.89
CA TYR A 59 0.51 18.22 1.83
C TYR A 59 -0.91 18.82 1.76
N PRO A 60 -1.08 20.12 1.45
CA PRO A 60 -2.41 20.67 1.25
C PRO A 60 -3.01 20.27 -0.12
N LEU A 61 -2.19 19.83 -1.08
CA LEU A 61 -2.64 19.58 -2.46
C LEU A 61 -3.08 18.13 -2.76
N TYR A 62 -2.70 17.14 -1.95
CA TYR A 62 -3.22 15.77 -2.06
C TYR A 62 -4.65 15.65 -1.48
N ARG A 63 -5.08 16.67 -0.72
CA ARG A 63 -6.28 16.69 0.11
C ARG A 63 -7.60 16.89 -0.64
N ILE A 64 -7.58 17.39 -1.88
CA ILE A 64 -8.80 17.70 -2.65
C ILE A 64 -9.05 16.67 -3.77
N LEU A 65 -8.06 15.88 -4.17
CA LEU A 65 -8.19 14.92 -5.27
C LEU A 65 -8.74 13.55 -4.86
N ILE A 66 -8.65 13.15 -3.60
CA ILE A 66 -9.05 11.79 -3.17
C ILE A 66 -10.55 11.62 -2.91
N MET A 67 -11.32 12.71 -2.79
CA MET A 67 -12.76 12.57 -2.52
C MET A 67 -13.63 12.26 -3.75
N GLU A 68 -13.07 12.26 -4.98
CA GLU A 68 -13.82 11.92 -6.21
C GLU A 68 -13.28 10.68 -6.96
N ALA A 69 -12.24 9.99 -6.47
CA ALA A 69 -11.55 8.97 -7.27
C ALA A 69 -11.99 7.53 -6.95
N ASN A 70 -12.70 6.93 -7.92
CA ASN A 70 -13.03 5.50 -8.06
C ASN A 70 -13.91 4.88 -6.98
N LYS A 71 -15.23 4.91 -7.22
CA LYS A 71 -16.13 3.90 -6.63
C LYS A 71 -15.71 2.52 -7.17
N PRO A 72 -15.43 1.52 -6.31
CA PRO A 72 -15.07 0.19 -6.79
C PRO A 72 -16.21 -0.40 -7.62
N ASP A 73 -15.88 -1.04 -8.75
CA ASP A 73 -16.85 -1.83 -9.51
C ASP A 73 -17.01 -3.18 -8.80
N PHE A 74 -18.11 -3.33 -8.08
CA PHE A 74 -18.45 -4.58 -7.41
C PHE A 74 -19.94 -4.94 -7.48
N GLN A 75 -20.20 -6.25 -7.50
CA GLN A 75 -21.54 -6.82 -7.45
C GLN A 75 -21.69 -7.69 -6.21
N LEU A 76 -22.74 -7.46 -5.42
CA LEU A 76 -23.08 -8.28 -4.27
C LEU A 76 -23.78 -9.58 -4.70
N LEU A 77 -23.36 -10.70 -4.13
CA LEU A 77 -24.01 -12.00 -4.26
C LEU A 77 -24.69 -12.31 -2.92
N ASN A 78 -26.02 -12.39 -2.89
CA ASN A 78 -26.77 -12.65 -1.67
C ASN A 78 -27.33 -14.07 -1.71
N HIS A 79 -26.77 -14.96 -0.88
CA HIS A 79 -27.32 -16.28 -0.59
C HIS A 79 -27.58 -16.39 0.91
N THR A 80 -28.47 -17.29 1.31
CA THR A 80 -29.29 -17.23 2.54
C THR A 80 -28.52 -17.21 3.89
N ALA A 81 -27.19 -17.22 3.89
CA ALA A 81 -26.32 -16.94 5.03
C ALA A 81 -24.93 -16.37 4.64
N ASP A 82 -24.67 -16.16 3.35
CA ASP A 82 -23.35 -15.85 2.82
C ASP A 82 -23.39 -14.53 2.04
N LEU A 83 -22.53 -13.58 2.40
CA LEU A 83 -22.35 -12.33 1.67
C LEU A 83 -21.20 -12.52 0.67
N GLY A 84 -21.45 -12.40 -0.63
CA GLY A 84 -20.39 -12.48 -1.63
C GLY A 84 -20.17 -11.16 -2.37
N MET A 85 -18.98 -10.96 -2.90
CA MET A 85 -18.70 -9.88 -3.84
C MET A 85 -17.95 -10.39 -5.07
N ILE A 86 -18.29 -9.84 -6.23
CA ILE A 86 -17.47 -9.87 -7.43
C ILE A 86 -16.88 -8.48 -7.61
N VAL A 87 -15.56 -8.35 -7.72
CA VAL A 87 -14.87 -7.06 -7.91
C VAL A 87 -14.06 -7.09 -9.20
N ARG A 88 -13.91 -5.94 -9.85
CA ARG A 88 -13.13 -5.79 -11.08
C ARG A 88 -12.07 -4.71 -10.96
N GLY A 89 -10.98 -4.87 -11.70
CA GLY A 89 -9.91 -3.89 -11.79
C GLY A 89 -9.22 -3.97 -13.15
N LYS A 90 -8.68 -2.84 -13.62
CA LYS A 90 -7.95 -2.78 -14.92
C LYS A 90 -6.63 -3.57 -14.90
N ASP A 91 -6.03 -3.68 -13.72
CA ASP A 91 -4.80 -4.40 -13.43
C ASP A 91 -4.91 -5.03 -12.02
N LEU A 92 -3.89 -5.79 -11.60
CA LEU A 92 -3.90 -6.47 -10.30
C LEU A 92 -3.91 -5.49 -9.12
N GLN A 93 -3.19 -4.37 -9.22
CA GLN A 93 -3.20 -3.38 -8.15
C GLN A 93 -4.60 -2.79 -7.98
N ASP A 94 -5.23 -2.41 -9.09
CA ASP A 94 -6.59 -1.86 -9.12
C ASP A 94 -7.62 -2.87 -8.61
N LEU A 95 -7.45 -4.16 -8.90
CA LEU A 95 -8.28 -5.25 -8.35
C LEU A 95 -8.15 -5.36 -6.83
N PHE A 96 -6.92 -5.33 -6.30
CA PHE A 96 -6.64 -5.43 -4.87
C PHE A 96 -7.17 -4.22 -4.09
N VAL A 97 -7.00 -3.02 -4.64
CA VAL A 97 -7.55 -1.78 -4.07
C VAL A 97 -9.07 -1.79 -4.14
N SER A 98 -9.65 -2.19 -5.27
CA SER A 98 -11.11 -2.25 -5.42
C SER A 98 -11.74 -3.29 -4.49
N GLY A 99 -11.09 -4.43 -4.29
CA GLY A 99 -11.47 -5.44 -3.30
C GLY A 99 -11.49 -4.90 -1.88
N ALA A 100 -10.43 -4.22 -1.47
CA ALA A 100 -10.34 -3.62 -0.14
C ALA A 100 -11.39 -2.52 0.07
N LYS A 101 -11.58 -1.62 -0.91
CA LYS A 101 -12.62 -0.58 -0.86
C LYS A 101 -14.02 -1.18 -0.82
N ALA A 102 -14.29 -2.24 -1.59
CA ALA A 102 -15.57 -2.93 -1.58
C ALA A 102 -15.85 -3.57 -0.21
N LEU A 103 -14.87 -4.27 0.38
CA LEU A 103 -14.99 -4.84 1.72
C LEU A 103 -15.30 -3.76 2.77
N VAL A 104 -14.56 -2.65 2.77
CA VAL A 104 -14.84 -1.51 3.67
C VAL A 104 -16.27 -0.98 3.48
N GLN A 105 -16.74 -0.84 2.25
CA GLN A 105 -18.12 -0.39 1.98
C GLN A 105 -19.20 -1.38 2.43
N LEU A 106 -18.87 -2.66 2.59
CA LEU A 106 -19.77 -3.64 3.19
C LEU A 106 -19.78 -3.54 4.72
N MET A 107 -18.65 -3.19 5.34
CA MET A 107 -18.53 -3.14 6.80
C MET A 107 -19.00 -1.82 7.40
N VAL A 108 -18.61 -0.69 6.80
CA VAL A 108 -18.73 0.63 7.42
C VAL A 108 -19.05 1.73 6.42
N LYS A 109 -19.85 2.69 6.88
CA LYS A 109 -20.12 3.94 6.18
C LYS A 109 -19.44 5.10 6.92
N PRO A 110 -18.33 5.64 6.41
CA PRO A 110 -17.68 6.80 7.03
C PRO A 110 -18.46 8.07 6.73
N GLU A 111 -18.74 8.89 7.75
CA GLU A 111 -19.46 10.16 7.55
C GLU A 111 -18.56 11.38 7.37
N LYS A 112 -17.35 11.35 7.94
CA LYS A 112 -16.46 12.52 7.97
C LYS A 112 -15.03 12.15 7.59
N PRO A 113 -14.30 13.08 6.96
CA PRO A 113 -12.88 12.88 6.68
C PRO A 113 -12.09 12.88 8.00
N THR A 114 -11.40 11.77 8.26
CA THR A 114 -10.51 11.57 9.41
C THR A 114 -9.04 11.62 8.94
N PRO A 115 -8.09 12.14 9.73
CA PRO A 115 -6.67 12.07 9.40
C PRO A 115 -6.23 10.63 9.14
N MET A 116 -5.57 10.41 8.00
CA MET A 116 -5.05 9.10 7.61
C MET A 116 -3.63 8.90 8.14
N GLN A 117 -3.29 7.65 8.40
CA GLN A 117 -1.94 7.17 8.71
C GLN A 117 -1.51 6.08 7.72
N GLU A 118 -0.20 5.90 7.60
CA GLU A 118 0.40 4.86 6.76
C GLU A 118 0.54 3.57 7.55
N VAL A 119 0.06 2.46 6.99
CA VAL A 119 0.19 1.13 7.59
C VAL A 119 0.83 0.17 6.60
N PRO A 120 2.01 -0.42 6.91
CA PRO A 120 2.61 -1.45 6.08
C PRO A 120 1.88 -2.78 6.28
N ILE A 121 1.59 -3.48 5.17
CA ILE A 121 0.96 -4.80 5.16
C ILE A 121 1.79 -5.72 4.26
N SER A 122 2.00 -6.96 4.71
CA SER A 122 2.72 -7.97 3.96
C SER A 122 1.99 -9.30 4.04
N VAL A 123 1.80 -9.95 2.89
CA VAL A 123 1.02 -11.18 2.77
C VAL A 123 1.75 -12.18 1.90
N ASP A 124 2.01 -13.39 2.41
CA ASP A 124 2.33 -14.57 1.59
C ASP A 124 1.06 -15.35 1.26
N GLY A 125 1.10 -16.09 0.15
CA GLY A 125 0.08 -17.06 -0.24
C GLY A 125 0.64 -18.10 -1.21
N GLN A 126 -0.14 -19.15 -1.44
CA GLN A 126 0.22 -20.25 -2.35
C GLN A 126 0.02 -19.88 -3.82
N ASP A 127 -0.93 -18.99 -4.10
CA ASP A 127 -1.24 -18.46 -5.42
C ASP A 127 -1.91 -17.08 -5.32
N LEU A 128 -2.26 -16.51 -6.47
CA LEU A 128 -2.86 -15.17 -6.55
C LEU A 128 -4.18 -15.05 -5.78
N THR A 129 -5.01 -16.11 -5.81
CA THR A 129 -6.31 -16.12 -5.14
C THR A 129 -6.11 -16.18 -3.63
N ASP A 130 -5.18 -17.02 -3.15
CA ASP A 130 -4.81 -17.09 -1.73
C ASP A 130 -4.26 -15.74 -1.23
N VAL A 131 -3.34 -15.11 -1.97
CA VAL A 131 -2.82 -13.77 -1.63
C VAL A 131 -3.94 -12.74 -1.54
N PHE A 132 -4.92 -12.77 -2.43
CA PHE A 132 -6.05 -11.83 -2.39
C PHE A 132 -6.99 -12.07 -1.21
N ILE A 133 -7.29 -13.32 -0.88
CA ILE A 133 -8.13 -13.66 0.28
C ILE A 133 -7.44 -13.19 1.57
N ARG A 134 -6.16 -13.50 1.73
CA ARG A 134 -5.38 -13.07 2.89
C ARG A 134 -5.23 -11.56 2.94
N TRP A 135 -5.03 -10.89 1.80
CA TRP A 135 -5.07 -9.43 1.71
C TRP A 135 -6.38 -8.86 2.26
N LEU A 136 -7.53 -9.36 1.82
CA LEU A 136 -8.82 -8.93 2.37
C LEU A 136 -8.95 -9.27 3.86
N GLY A 137 -8.36 -10.38 4.31
CA GLY A 137 -8.26 -10.74 5.73
C GLY A 137 -7.47 -9.71 6.54
N GLU A 138 -6.35 -9.21 6.03
CA GLU A 138 -5.59 -8.12 6.67
C GLU A 138 -6.39 -6.81 6.70
N ILE A 139 -7.13 -6.49 5.64
CA ILE A 139 -8.02 -5.32 5.62
C ILE A 139 -9.16 -5.46 6.65
N LEU A 140 -9.71 -6.66 6.81
CA LEU A 140 -10.69 -6.96 7.84
C LEU A 140 -10.07 -6.82 9.24
N TYR A 141 -8.86 -7.37 9.44
CA TYR A 141 -8.14 -7.27 10.71
C TYR A 141 -7.79 -5.82 11.07
N LEU A 142 -7.41 -4.99 10.09
CA LEU A 142 -7.19 -3.55 10.32
C LEU A 142 -8.41 -2.90 10.96
N PHE A 143 -9.61 -3.28 10.52
CA PHE A 143 -10.85 -2.72 11.06
C PHE A 143 -11.20 -3.33 12.43
N GLU A 144 -11.35 -4.65 12.51
CA GLU A 144 -11.83 -5.34 13.71
C GLU A 144 -10.79 -5.36 14.85
N GLY A 145 -9.50 -5.49 14.50
CA GLY A 145 -8.39 -5.58 15.45
C GLY A 145 -7.85 -4.21 15.85
N ASP A 146 -7.49 -3.38 14.86
CA ASP A 146 -6.81 -2.11 15.10
C ASP A 146 -7.75 -0.89 15.11
N GLY A 147 -9.03 -1.07 14.76
CA GLY A 147 -10.00 0.03 14.67
C GLY A 147 -9.68 1.01 13.55
N LEU A 148 -9.07 0.55 12.45
CA LEU A 148 -8.64 1.36 11.31
C LEU A 148 -9.41 1.00 10.04
N ILE A 149 -9.95 2.02 9.38
CA ILE A 149 -10.66 1.90 8.11
C ILE A 149 -9.65 2.11 6.97
N PHE A 150 -9.54 1.13 6.08
CA PHE A 150 -8.75 1.27 4.85
C PHE A 150 -9.34 2.34 3.91
N HIS A 151 -8.48 3.16 3.32
CA HIS A 151 -8.86 4.18 2.34
C HIS A 151 -8.23 3.98 0.96
N ASP A 152 -6.91 3.86 0.87
CA ASP A 152 -6.22 3.68 -0.41
C ASP A 152 -4.83 3.04 -0.22
N ILE A 153 -4.13 2.78 -1.32
CA ILE A 153 -2.77 2.26 -1.34
C ILE A 153 -1.78 3.36 -1.75
N MET A 154 -0.70 3.49 -0.99
CA MET A 154 0.45 4.32 -1.34
C MET A 154 1.49 3.53 -2.14
N GLN A 155 1.76 2.30 -1.73
CA GLN A 155 2.74 1.42 -2.38
C GLN A 155 2.13 0.03 -2.56
N PHE A 156 2.44 -0.61 -3.68
CA PHE A 156 1.98 -1.95 -4.01
C PHE A 156 3.06 -2.69 -4.79
N LYS A 157 3.40 -3.90 -4.34
CA LYS A 157 4.34 -4.78 -5.02
C LYS A 157 3.91 -6.22 -4.84
N LEU A 158 3.50 -6.84 -5.93
CA LEU A 158 3.20 -8.27 -6.01
C LEU A 158 4.37 -8.99 -6.71
N THR A 159 4.93 -9.99 -6.04
CA THR A 159 6.05 -10.80 -6.53
C THR A 159 5.57 -12.24 -6.74
N ASP A 160 5.81 -12.77 -7.95
CA ASP A 160 5.51 -14.16 -8.34
C ASP A 160 4.08 -14.63 -8.00
N SER A 161 3.12 -13.71 -7.93
CA SER A 161 1.73 -13.97 -7.53
C SER A 161 1.55 -14.65 -6.17
N THR A 162 2.57 -14.63 -5.31
CA THR A 162 2.60 -15.37 -4.03
C THR A 162 3.03 -14.49 -2.86
N TRP A 163 3.56 -13.30 -3.12
CA TRP A 163 3.99 -12.36 -2.08
C TRP A 163 3.57 -10.94 -2.40
N LEU A 164 2.79 -10.33 -1.52
CA LEU A 164 2.35 -8.95 -1.60
C LEU A 164 3.00 -8.11 -0.50
N GLU A 165 3.59 -6.99 -0.88
CA GLU A 165 4.00 -5.91 0.03
C GLU A 165 3.21 -4.65 -0.34
N ALA A 166 2.57 -4.03 0.64
CA ALA A 166 1.82 -2.80 0.45
C ALA A 166 2.02 -1.81 1.60
N VAL A 167 1.90 -0.53 1.29
CA VAL A 167 1.70 0.52 2.31
C VAL A 167 0.36 1.16 2.03
N VAL A 168 -0.55 1.11 3.00
CA VAL A 168 -1.92 1.61 2.86
C VAL A 168 -2.11 2.90 3.62
N PHE A 169 -3.05 3.73 3.17
CA PHE A 169 -3.63 4.79 3.98
C PHE A 169 -4.86 4.25 4.70
N ALA A 170 -4.87 4.40 6.02
CA ALA A 170 -6.00 4.02 6.87
C ALA A 170 -6.32 5.13 7.87
N ALA A 171 -7.57 5.22 8.32
CA ALA A 171 -8.00 6.21 9.30
C ALA A 171 -8.70 5.56 10.49
N PRO A 172 -8.58 6.09 11.71
CA PRO A 172 -9.30 5.57 12.86
C PRO A 172 -10.82 5.57 12.66
N PHE A 173 -11.46 4.44 12.97
CA PHE A 173 -12.90 4.32 13.12
C PHE A 173 -13.38 5.15 14.30
N ASN A 174 -14.46 5.90 14.11
CA ASN A 174 -15.07 6.73 15.13
C ASN A 174 -16.52 6.28 15.39
N PRO A 175 -16.82 5.60 16.50
CA PRO A 175 -18.17 5.10 16.78
C PRO A 175 -19.23 6.19 16.95
N ASN A 176 -18.84 7.45 17.10
CA ASN A 176 -19.79 8.58 17.18
C ASN A 176 -20.20 9.14 15.81
N ASN A 177 -19.45 8.83 14.75
CA ASN A 177 -19.69 9.37 13.40
C ASN A 177 -19.82 8.28 12.34
N ASP A 178 -19.20 7.11 12.53
CA ASP A 178 -19.16 6.05 11.53
C ASP A 178 -20.21 4.98 11.88
N GLU A 179 -20.92 4.51 10.85
CA GLU A 179 -21.99 3.51 10.99
C GLU A 179 -21.47 2.14 10.54
N ILE A 180 -21.61 1.12 11.40
CA ILE A 180 -21.37 -0.28 11.03
C ILE A 180 -22.58 -0.80 10.27
N ILE A 181 -22.36 -1.32 9.06
CA ILE A 181 -23.40 -1.85 8.17
C ILE A 181 -23.52 -3.37 8.33
N HIS A 182 -22.39 -4.08 8.26
CA HIS A 182 -22.31 -5.53 8.40
C HIS A 182 -21.12 -5.91 9.27
N GLU A 183 -21.33 -6.82 10.21
CA GLU A 183 -20.25 -7.50 10.93
C GLU A 183 -19.80 -8.68 10.06
N ILE A 184 -18.60 -8.58 9.47
CA ILE A 184 -18.00 -9.66 8.68
C ILE A 184 -17.00 -10.38 9.58
N LYS A 185 -17.18 -11.68 9.76
CA LYS A 185 -16.32 -12.51 10.63
C LYS A 185 -15.07 -13.01 9.93
N ALA A 186 -15.21 -13.38 8.65
CA ALA A 186 -14.10 -13.97 7.91
C ALA A 186 -14.25 -13.80 6.40
N VAL A 187 -13.09 -13.73 5.72
CA VAL A 187 -12.97 -13.88 4.28
C VAL A 187 -12.72 -15.36 3.97
N THR A 188 -13.56 -15.97 3.14
CA THR A 188 -13.50 -17.42 2.90
C THR A 188 -12.90 -17.78 1.55
N TYR A 189 -12.32 -18.97 1.47
CA TYR A 189 -11.90 -19.60 0.21
C TYR A 189 -13.06 -20.21 -0.58
N HIS A 190 -14.29 -20.18 -0.05
CA HIS A 190 -15.42 -20.84 -0.69
C HIS A 190 -15.78 -20.14 -2.00
N GLN A 191 -15.64 -20.86 -3.12
CA GLN A 191 -15.91 -20.35 -4.48
C GLN A 191 -15.09 -19.10 -4.86
N ALA A 192 -13.98 -18.86 -4.17
CA ALA A 192 -13.13 -17.72 -4.45
C ALA A 192 -12.30 -17.96 -5.72
N TYR A 193 -12.13 -16.92 -6.53
CA TYR A 193 -11.26 -16.96 -7.70
C TYR A 193 -10.71 -15.59 -8.03
N ILE A 194 -9.56 -15.57 -8.74
CA ILE A 194 -9.11 -14.45 -9.54
C ILE A 194 -8.86 -14.92 -10.97
N ASN A 195 -9.45 -14.21 -11.93
CA ASN A 195 -9.28 -14.51 -13.35
C ASN A 195 -8.90 -13.26 -14.14
N CYS A 196 -8.02 -13.45 -15.13
CA CYS A 196 -7.80 -12.47 -16.17
C CYS A 196 -8.93 -12.54 -17.19
N THR A 197 -9.46 -11.39 -17.58
CA THR A 197 -10.56 -11.23 -18.53
C THR A 197 -10.07 -10.42 -19.74
N GLN A 198 -10.92 -10.25 -20.75
CA GLN A 198 -10.55 -9.46 -21.94
C GLN A 198 -10.33 -7.96 -21.65
N VAL A 199 -10.88 -7.45 -20.53
CA VAL A 199 -10.91 -6.02 -20.20
C VAL A 199 -10.17 -5.67 -18.90
N GLY A 200 -9.54 -6.66 -18.26
CA GLY A 200 -8.87 -6.48 -16.96
C GLY A 200 -8.94 -7.76 -16.12
N TRP A 201 -9.07 -7.60 -14.81
CA TRP A 201 -9.15 -8.69 -13.84
C TRP A 201 -10.49 -8.69 -13.13
N GLU A 202 -10.92 -9.88 -12.73
CA GLU A 202 -12.11 -10.09 -11.92
C GLU A 202 -11.76 -11.04 -10.76
N ALA A 203 -12.27 -10.72 -9.58
CA ALA A 203 -12.21 -11.59 -8.42
C ALA A 203 -13.60 -11.85 -7.87
N ARG A 204 -13.82 -13.05 -7.35
CA ARG A 204 -15.01 -13.39 -6.54
C ARG A 204 -14.55 -13.87 -5.18
N VAL A 205 -15.25 -13.42 -4.14
CA VAL A 205 -15.01 -13.81 -2.74
C VAL A 205 -16.34 -13.92 -2.01
N ILE A 206 -16.40 -14.83 -1.02
CA ILE A 206 -17.54 -15.02 -0.13
C ILE A 206 -17.09 -14.79 1.31
N PHE A 207 -17.92 -14.12 2.08
CA PHE A 207 -17.70 -13.73 3.46
C PHE A 207 -18.63 -14.48 4.41
N ASP A 208 -18.11 -14.79 5.59
CA ASP A 208 -18.88 -15.24 6.75
C ASP A 208 -19.33 -14.02 7.55
N ILE A 209 -20.60 -13.96 7.92
CA ILE A 209 -21.25 -12.85 8.66
C ILE A 209 -21.72 -13.31 10.03
#